data_AF-A0A109JBS2-F1
#
_entry.id   AF-A0A109JBS2-F1
#
_cell.length_a   1.000
_cell.length_b   1.000
_cell.length_c   1.000
_cell.angle_alpha   90.00
_cell.angle_beta   90.00
_cell.angle_gamma   90.00
#
_symmetry.space_group_name_H-M   'P 1'
#
loop_
_entity.id
_entity.type
_entity.pdbx_description
1 polymer ?
#
loop_
_entity_poly.entity_id
_entity_poly.type
_entity_poly.pdbx_seq_one_letter_code
_entity_poly.pdbx_strand_id
1 'polypeptide(L)'
;MPLHISGSQYEPLTWTNIPGWNDDDHLAAYKAFRTSCKPIAAQQGLAPESKALGGSLRDPCRIAKRLDLTDSTKAKDFFEQNFVPLRISRLGEDAGFVTGYYEPVLDGSRTQTDVYNVPVYRRPSNLFVRGKTQDSVGLPNSGPVYRKIGRRKLVPYYDRAQIEDGAIAGRGLEICWLKNQTDLLFAQIQGSARIKLTDGTTLRINYDAHNGYPYTPVGRILIDRGIIPKDQMSMQKIREWMEQNPDGANELRRQNRSYIFFREVPLSDKDEAVGAQGVPLTPGRSIAVDKALHVYGTPFFIQGELPIESETSKTPFHRLMIAQDTGSAIVGPARADLYFGAGADAGKVSGRLKNSMQFVMLVPKELDPVARGRKLPIPDERPSAKIAKLYPQTDPQKDKPAAKPADAPVAPIAKDAGKDVAKGTAKDPAKNTTGNATKGPAAKGTAAPAQTGATAPVAQDATVAKAVPLPAVRPDIPQSQEKRRSRRYRHRDDQ
;
A
#
# COMPACT_ATOMS: atom_id res chain seq x y z
N MET A 1 -9.55 -23.35 4.42
CA MET A 1 -9.76 -22.07 5.12
C MET A 1 -10.93 -21.36 4.43
N PRO A 2 -11.99 -20.90 5.13
CA PRO A 2 -13.09 -20.18 4.48
C PRO A 2 -12.68 -18.77 4.01
N LEU A 3 -11.56 -18.24 4.51
CA LEU A 3 -10.91 -17.04 4.01
C LEU A 3 -9.95 -17.40 2.86
N HIS A 4 -10.26 -16.97 1.64
CA HIS A 4 -9.38 -17.10 0.48
C HIS A 4 -9.24 -15.75 -0.23
N ILE A 5 -8.00 -15.30 -0.41
CA ILE A 5 -7.64 -14.11 -1.19
C ILE A 5 -6.65 -14.60 -2.23
N SER A 6 -6.94 -14.35 -3.49
CA SER A 6 -6.15 -14.86 -4.61
C SER A 6 -4.71 -14.32 -4.57
N GLY A 7 -3.75 -15.20 -4.85
CA GLY A 7 -2.33 -14.83 -4.92
C GLY A 7 -1.71 -14.43 -3.57
N SER A 8 -2.29 -14.86 -2.45
CA SER A 8 -1.81 -14.59 -1.10
C SER A 8 -1.39 -15.85 -0.36
N GLN A 9 -0.52 -15.68 0.63
CA GLN A 9 -0.20 -16.69 1.64
C GLN A 9 -0.50 -16.13 3.03
N TYR A 10 -0.77 -17.04 3.97
CA TYR A 10 -1.21 -16.67 5.31
C TYR A 10 -0.53 -17.50 6.39
N GLU A 11 -0.32 -16.85 7.53
CA GLU A 11 0.17 -17.49 8.75
C GLU A 11 -0.66 -16.99 9.94
N PRO A 12 -1.48 -17.85 10.58
CA PRO A 12 -2.18 -17.50 11.80
C PRO A 12 -1.19 -17.16 12.91
N LEU A 13 -1.44 -16.06 13.63
CA LEU A 13 -0.58 -15.62 14.73
C LEU A 13 -1.32 -15.68 16.08
N THR A 14 -0.56 -15.66 17.16
CA THR A 14 -1.04 -15.23 18.47
C THR A 14 -0.71 -13.75 18.67
N TRP A 15 -1.46 -13.05 19.52
CA TRP A 15 -1.21 -11.63 19.82
C TRP A 15 0.21 -11.37 20.37
N THR A 16 0.77 -12.33 21.12
CA THR A 16 2.15 -12.27 21.62
C THR A 16 3.21 -12.33 20.52
N ASN A 17 2.86 -12.84 19.33
CA ASN A 17 3.78 -13.03 18.21
C ASN A 17 3.67 -11.89 17.17
N ILE A 18 3.11 -10.75 17.57
CA ILE A 18 3.03 -9.53 16.77
C ILE A 18 3.95 -8.48 17.42
N PRO A 19 5.18 -8.31 16.91
CA PRO A 19 6.11 -7.29 17.41
C PRO A 19 5.47 -5.91 17.44
N GLY A 20 5.60 -5.21 18.57
CA GLY A 20 5.08 -3.87 18.75
C GLY A 20 3.56 -3.76 18.95
N TRP A 21 2.81 -4.87 18.97
CA TRP A 21 1.36 -4.84 19.20
C TRP A 21 1.02 -4.06 20.47
N ASN A 22 1.68 -4.37 21.59
CA ASN A 22 1.42 -3.73 22.88
C ASN A 22 1.80 -2.25 22.94
N ASP A 23 2.63 -1.76 22.01
CA ASP A 23 3.15 -0.38 22.02
C ASP A 23 2.26 0.59 21.23
N ASP A 24 1.26 0.07 20.49
CA ASP A 24 0.37 0.90 19.70
C ASP A 24 -0.68 1.65 20.54
N ASP A 25 -1.05 2.85 20.07
CA ASP A 25 -2.24 3.56 20.54
C ASP A 25 -3.51 2.97 19.88
N HIS A 26 -4.01 1.91 20.51
CA HIS A 26 -5.21 1.20 20.07
C HIS A 26 -6.47 2.06 20.17
N LEU A 27 -6.49 3.09 21.04
CA LEU A 27 -7.62 4.00 21.12
C LEU A 27 -7.76 4.81 19.83
N ALA A 28 -6.65 5.31 19.26
CA ALA A 28 -6.68 5.99 17.96
C ALA A 28 -7.12 5.04 16.83
N ALA A 29 -6.64 3.80 16.82
CA ALA A 29 -7.09 2.79 15.86
C ALA A 29 -8.59 2.46 16.00
N TYR A 30 -9.07 2.34 17.23
CA TYR A 30 -10.48 2.07 17.54
C TYR A 30 -11.39 3.21 17.10
N LYS A 31 -11.00 4.47 17.33
CA LYS A 31 -11.73 5.64 16.84
C LYS A 31 -11.83 5.63 15.31
N ALA A 32 -10.72 5.38 14.60
CA ALA A 32 -10.73 5.25 13.14
C ALA A 32 -11.64 4.10 12.69
N PHE A 33 -11.58 2.94 13.34
CA PHE A 33 -12.44 1.79 13.04
C PHE A 33 -13.93 2.12 13.24
N ARG A 34 -14.30 2.80 14.32
CA ARG A 34 -15.69 3.23 14.58
C ARG A 34 -16.24 4.12 13.48
N THR A 35 -15.42 5.00 12.90
CA THR A 35 -15.83 5.84 11.76
C THR A 35 -16.28 4.98 10.57
N SER A 36 -15.57 3.88 10.29
CA SER A 36 -15.94 2.91 9.25
C SER A 36 -17.24 2.14 9.55
N CYS A 37 -17.65 2.03 10.80
CA CYS A 37 -18.82 1.24 11.18
C CYS A 37 -20.16 1.84 10.79
N LYS A 38 -20.23 3.15 10.49
CA LYS A 38 -21.44 3.77 9.95
C LYS A 38 -21.79 3.22 8.56
N PRO A 39 -20.94 3.33 7.53
CA PRO A 39 -21.24 2.78 6.21
C PRO A 39 -21.31 1.25 6.19
N ILE A 40 -20.50 0.53 6.98
CA ILE A 40 -20.53 -0.94 7.04
C ILE A 40 -21.90 -1.45 7.52
N ALA A 41 -22.48 -0.80 8.53
CA ALA A 41 -23.81 -1.17 9.02
C ALA A 41 -24.94 -0.74 8.09
N ALA A 42 -24.74 0.34 7.31
CA ALA A 42 -25.73 0.85 6.37
C ALA A 42 -25.78 0.04 5.06
N GLN A 43 -24.74 -0.72 4.74
CA GLN A 43 -24.75 -1.63 3.59
C GLN A 43 -25.86 -2.67 3.77
N GLN A 44 -26.94 -2.55 3.00
CA GLN A 44 -27.98 -3.56 2.87
C GLN A 44 -27.62 -4.51 1.73
N GLY A 45 -27.69 -5.83 1.98
CA GLY A 45 -27.30 -6.88 1.03
C GLY A 45 -26.03 -7.62 1.42
N LEU A 46 -25.80 -8.80 0.84
CA LEU A 46 -24.52 -9.50 0.99
C LEU A 46 -23.43 -8.62 0.37
N ALA A 47 -22.36 -8.32 1.11
CA ALA A 47 -21.12 -7.88 0.45
C ALA A 47 -20.84 -8.89 -0.67
N PRO A 48 -20.40 -8.47 -1.87
CA PRO A 48 -20.22 -9.40 -2.99
C PRO A 48 -19.48 -10.62 -2.46
N GLU A 49 -20.14 -11.79 -2.51
CA GLU A 49 -19.72 -13.02 -1.81
C GLU A 49 -18.29 -13.45 -2.19
N SER A 50 -17.76 -12.87 -3.28
CA SER A 50 -16.41 -13.06 -3.79
C SER A 50 -15.29 -12.51 -2.90
N LYS A 51 -15.55 -11.61 -1.95
CA LYS A 51 -14.50 -11.06 -1.08
C LYS A 51 -14.33 -11.88 0.19
N ALA A 52 -13.08 -12.16 0.54
CA ALA A 52 -12.72 -13.07 1.63
C ALA A 52 -13.35 -12.70 3.00
N LEU A 53 -13.43 -11.40 3.33
CA LEU A 53 -14.06 -10.93 4.56
C LEU A 53 -15.58 -10.72 4.44
N GLY A 54 -16.14 -10.64 3.23
CA GLY A 54 -17.58 -10.45 3.01
C GLY A 54 -18.22 -9.39 3.92
N GLY A 55 -19.32 -9.76 4.58
CA GLY A 55 -20.04 -8.93 5.54
C GLY A 55 -19.56 -9.04 7.00
N SER A 56 -18.46 -9.75 7.27
CA SER A 56 -18.06 -10.16 8.63
C SER A 56 -17.68 -9.02 9.58
N LEU A 57 -17.36 -7.84 9.04
CA LEU A 57 -17.08 -6.66 9.85
C LEU A 57 -18.33 -6.09 10.53
N ARG A 58 -19.54 -6.51 10.15
CA ARG A 58 -20.80 -6.03 10.75
C ARG A 58 -20.90 -6.29 12.24
N ASP A 59 -20.46 -7.45 12.68
CA ASP A 59 -20.57 -7.88 14.08
C ASP A 59 -19.62 -7.10 15.00
N PRO A 60 -18.30 -7.04 14.72
CA PRO A 60 -17.40 -6.14 15.44
C PRO A 60 -17.85 -4.67 15.40
N CYS A 61 -18.42 -4.21 14.27
CA CYS A 61 -18.96 -2.86 14.20
C CYS A 61 -20.21 -2.62 15.05
N ARG A 62 -21.09 -3.62 15.19
CA ARG A 62 -22.25 -3.54 16.08
C ARG A 62 -21.82 -3.40 17.53
N ILE A 63 -20.77 -4.14 17.92
CA ILE A 63 -20.17 -4.08 19.26
C ILE A 63 -19.51 -2.70 19.47
N ALA A 64 -18.66 -2.26 18.53
CA ALA A 64 -17.96 -0.98 18.62
C ALA A 64 -18.89 0.23 18.69
N LYS A 65 -20.09 0.15 18.11
CA LYS A 65 -21.10 1.22 18.23
C LYS A 65 -21.65 1.37 19.66
N ARG A 66 -21.72 0.29 20.43
CA ARG A 66 -22.24 0.28 21.81
C ARG A 66 -21.17 0.60 22.85
N LEU A 67 -19.89 0.54 22.47
CA LEU A 67 -18.77 0.79 23.35
C LEU A 67 -18.15 2.15 23.05
N ASP A 68 -18.35 3.11 23.95
CA ASP A 68 -17.64 4.39 23.88
C ASP A 68 -16.34 4.31 24.68
N LEU A 69 -15.32 3.76 24.05
CA LEU A 69 -14.01 3.55 24.70
C LEU A 69 -13.19 4.84 24.68
N THR A 70 -12.64 5.18 25.84
CA THR A 70 -11.72 6.31 26.05
C THR A 70 -10.34 5.86 26.53
N ASP A 71 -10.13 4.56 26.69
CA ASP A 71 -8.92 3.95 27.22
C ASP A 71 -8.29 3.02 26.17
N SER A 72 -6.96 3.11 26.01
CA SER A 72 -6.22 2.32 25.02
C SER A 72 -6.21 0.84 25.35
N THR A 73 -6.16 0.46 26.63
CA THR A 73 -6.18 -0.95 27.06
C THR A 73 -7.52 -1.59 26.69
N LYS A 74 -8.64 -0.94 27.00
CA LYS A 74 -9.97 -1.43 26.59
C LYS A 74 -10.13 -1.49 25.07
N ALA A 75 -9.54 -0.54 24.34
CA ALA A 75 -9.55 -0.55 22.88
C ALA A 75 -8.75 -1.72 22.29
N LYS A 76 -7.59 -2.02 22.88
CA LYS A 76 -6.81 -3.23 22.58
C LYS A 76 -7.62 -4.49 22.85
N ASP A 77 -8.23 -4.59 24.04
CA ASP A 77 -9.08 -5.73 24.43
C ASP A 77 -10.23 -5.92 23.44
N PHE A 78 -10.82 -4.84 22.93
CA PHE A 78 -11.85 -4.93 21.88
C PHE A 78 -11.31 -5.64 20.63
N PHE A 79 -10.12 -5.29 20.13
CA PHE A 79 -9.54 -5.97 18.96
C PHE A 79 -9.22 -7.43 19.27
N GLU A 80 -8.62 -7.72 20.42
CA GLU A 80 -8.27 -9.10 20.83
C GLU A 80 -9.49 -10.00 21.04
N GLN A 81 -10.60 -9.43 21.51
CA GLN A 81 -11.84 -10.15 21.75
C GLN A 81 -12.64 -10.41 20.47
N ASN A 82 -12.55 -9.55 19.47
CA ASN A 82 -13.41 -9.62 18.28
C ASN A 82 -12.70 -10.11 17.01
N PHE A 83 -11.37 -10.14 17.00
CA PHE A 83 -10.58 -10.54 15.83
C PHE A 83 -9.58 -11.64 16.13
N VAL A 84 -9.02 -12.24 15.07
CA VAL A 84 -7.84 -13.10 15.08
C VAL A 84 -6.79 -12.49 14.16
N PRO A 85 -5.51 -12.45 14.56
CA PRO A 85 -4.45 -11.90 13.74
C PRO A 85 -3.95 -12.93 12.72
N LEU A 86 -3.84 -12.50 11.46
CA LEU A 86 -3.37 -13.31 10.35
C LEU A 86 -2.29 -12.55 9.59
N ARG A 87 -1.05 -13.03 9.62
CA ARG A 87 0.00 -12.48 8.75
C ARG A 87 -0.38 -12.76 7.30
N ILE A 88 -0.26 -11.75 6.44
CA ILE A 88 -0.60 -11.85 5.02
C ILE A 88 0.55 -11.29 4.17
N SER A 89 0.90 -12.01 3.12
CA SER A 89 1.82 -11.53 2.07
C SER A 89 1.38 -12.03 0.70
N ARG A 90 2.01 -11.53 -0.37
CA ARG A 90 1.85 -12.12 -1.70
C ARG A 90 2.49 -13.49 -1.70
N LEU A 91 1.92 -14.44 -2.45
CA LEU A 91 2.49 -15.78 -2.59
C LEU A 91 3.93 -15.70 -3.10
N GLY A 92 4.87 -16.30 -2.35
CA GLY A 92 6.29 -16.29 -2.65
C GLY A 92 7.04 -15.03 -2.22
N GLU A 93 6.39 -14.10 -1.53
CA GLU A 93 7.01 -12.93 -0.90
C GLU A 93 6.88 -13.02 0.63
N ASP A 94 7.93 -12.65 1.34
CA ASP A 94 7.95 -12.68 2.82
C ASP A 94 7.39 -11.41 3.45
N ALA A 95 7.20 -10.34 2.67
CA ALA A 95 6.75 -9.04 3.13
C ALA A 95 5.71 -8.45 2.18
N GLY A 96 4.95 -7.49 2.69
CA GLY A 96 4.16 -6.56 1.88
C GLY A 96 4.94 -5.30 1.55
N PHE A 97 4.25 -4.34 0.95
CA PHE A 97 4.86 -3.10 0.49
C PHE A 97 3.98 -1.89 0.78
N VAL A 98 4.61 -0.82 1.29
CA VAL A 98 3.93 0.43 1.61
C VAL A 98 4.50 1.62 0.85
N THR A 99 3.61 2.55 0.54
CA THR A 99 3.91 3.92 0.11
C THR A 99 3.16 4.87 1.02
N GLY A 100 3.30 6.18 0.81
CA GLY A 100 2.49 7.18 1.50
C GLY A 100 1.76 8.10 0.54
N TYR A 101 0.63 8.61 1.00
CA TYR A 101 -0.13 9.66 0.33
C TYR A 101 -0.62 10.71 1.33
N TYR A 102 -1.01 11.87 0.82
CA TYR A 102 -1.40 13.02 1.61
C TYR A 102 -2.38 13.91 0.84
N GLU A 103 -3.00 14.86 1.53
CA GLU A 103 -3.82 15.88 0.89
C GLU A 103 -2.98 17.16 0.61
N PRO A 104 -2.65 17.46 -0.66
CA PRO A 104 -1.88 18.64 -1.01
C PRO A 104 -2.67 19.92 -0.75
N VAL A 105 -1.94 20.96 -0.38
CA VAL A 105 -2.45 22.33 -0.23
C VAL A 105 -1.86 23.15 -1.37
N LEU A 106 -2.73 23.65 -2.24
CA LEU A 106 -2.38 24.33 -3.49
C LEU A 106 -3.01 25.72 -3.52
N ASP A 107 -2.44 26.63 -4.30
CA ASP A 107 -3.09 27.92 -4.57
C ASP A 107 -3.96 27.82 -5.83
N GLY A 108 -5.11 28.50 -5.82
CA GLY A 108 -6.00 28.55 -6.98
C GLY A 108 -6.88 29.78 -7.02
N SER A 109 -7.68 29.88 -8.08
CA SER A 109 -8.68 30.93 -8.28
C SER A 109 -10.02 30.34 -8.71
N ARG A 110 -11.13 30.99 -8.34
CA ARG A 110 -12.48 30.71 -8.87
C ARG A 110 -12.71 31.32 -10.24
N THR A 111 -11.76 32.10 -10.75
CA THR A 111 -11.81 32.71 -12.08
C THR A 111 -10.49 32.48 -12.80
N GLN A 112 -10.55 32.28 -14.11
CA GLN A 112 -9.36 32.18 -14.93
C GLN A 112 -8.63 33.53 -14.97
N THR A 113 -7.31 33.50 -14.78
CA THR A 113 -6.42 34.66 -14.95
C THR A 113 -5.15 34.23 -15.68
N ASP A 114 -4.28 35.19 -16.01
CA ASP A 114 -2.96 34.89 -16.61
C ASP A 114 -2.09 34.01 -15.71
N VAL A 115 -2.26 34.14 -14.38
CA VAL A 115 -1.55 33.34 -13.37
C VAL A 115 -2.26 32.01 -13.11
N TYR A 116 -3.59 32.01 -13.02
CA TYR A 116 -4.40 30.82 -12.76
C TYR A 116 -5.14 30.40 -14.03
N ASN A 117 -4.45 29.65 -14.88
CA ASN A 117 -4.94 29.28 -16.20
C ASN A 117 -5.13 27.76 -16.39
N VAL A 118 -4.82 26.94 -15.39
CA VAL A 118 -4.95 25.47 -15.47
C VAL A 118 -6.27 25.00 -14.85
N PRO A 119 -7.26 24.55 -15.64
CA PRO A 119 -8.59 24.23 -15.12
C PRO A 119 -8.62 22.90 -14.36
N VAL A 120 -9.22 22.91 -13.17
CA VAL A 120 -9.61 21.70 -12.43
C VAL A 120 -11.03 21.32 -12.84
N TYR A 121 -11.20 20.18 -13.51
CA TYR A 121 -12.50 19.81 -14.07
C TYR A 121 -13.35 18.94 -13.13
N ARG A 122 -14.65 19.24 -13.11
CA ARG A 122 -15.66 18.32 -12.59
C ARG A 122 -16.00 17.21 -13.56
N ARG A 123 -16.65 16.15 -13.08
CA ARG A 123 -17.09 15.03 -13.91
C ARG A 123 -18.01 15.50 -15.05
N PRO A 124 -17.64 15.27 -16.31
CA PRO A 124 -18.46 15.68 -17.45
C PRO A 124 -19.77 14.88 -17.53
N SER A 125 -20.86 15.54 -17.93
CA SER A 125 -22.18 14.91 -18.12
C SER A 125 -22.23 13.85 -19.24
N ASN A 126 -21.24 13.86 -20.14
CA ASN A 126 -21.12 12.90 -21.23
C ASN A 126 -20.09 11.79 -20.95
N LEU A 127 -19.68 11.61 -19.69
CA LEU A 127 -18.79 10.54 -19.23
C LEU A 127 -19.64 9.34 -18.80
N PHE A 128 -19.48 8.21 -19.49
CA PHE A 128 -20.30 7.02 -19.30
C PHE A 128 -19.47 5.82 -18.86
N VAL A 129 -19.98 5.08 -17.88
CA VAL A 129 -19.46 3.78 -17.47
C VAL A 129 -20.55 2.73 -17.66
N ARG A 130 -20.22 1.59 -18.27
CA ARG A 130 -21.19 0.52 -18.51
C ARG A 130 -21.78 0.02 -17.18
N GLY A 131 -23.10 -0.13 -17.12
CA GLY A 131 -23.80 -0.59 -15.92
C GLY A 131 -23.89 0.44 -14.79
N LYS A 132 -23.53 1.70 -15.04
CA LYS A 132 -23.67 2.82 -14.09
C LYS A 132 -24.52 3.93 -14.70
N THR A 133 -25.28 4.62 -13.85
CA THR A 133 -26.02 5.83 -14.20
C THR A 133 -25.16 7.06 -13.93
N GLN A 134 -25.53 8.21 -14.52
CA GLN A 134 -24.80 9.45 -14.29
C GLN A 134 -24.82 9.88 -12.81
N ASP A 135 -25.94 9.65 -12.12
CA ASP A 135 -26.11 10.02 -10.71
C ASP A 135 -25.53 9.00 -9.74
N SER A 136 -24.89 7.93 -10.23
CA SER A 136 -24.23 6.95 -9.39
C SER A 136 -23.16 7.64 -8.53
N VAL A 137 -23.35 7.58 -7.20
CA VAL A 137 -22.39 8.05 -6.22
C VAL A 137 -21.17 7.11 -6.26
N GLY A 138 -20.07 7.61 -6.79
CA GLY A 138 -18.83 6.85 -6.95
C GLY A 138 -18.84 5.91 -8.16
N LEU A 139 -18.05 6.27 -9.18
CA LEU A 139 -17.75 5.36 -10.28
C LEU A 139 -16.70 4.31 -9.84
N PRO A 140 -16.62 3.16 -10.53
CA PRO A 140 -15.45 2.29 -10.42
C PRO A 140 -14.15 3.11 -10.52
N ASN A 141 -13.15 2.74 -9.73
CA ASN A 141 -11.84 3.39 -9.73
C ASN A 141 -10.90 2.85 -10.83
N SER A 142 -11.43 1.99 -11.70
CA SER A 142 -10.73 1.34 -12.79
C SER A 142 -11.72 0.85 -13.85
N GLY A 143 -11.21 0.51 -15.03
CA GLY A 143 -11.99 -0.01 -16.14
C GLY A 143 -12.34 1.06 -17.20
N PRO A 144 -12.98 0.63 -18.29
CA PRO A 144 -13.18 1.49 -19.45
C PRO A 144 -14.28 2.54 -19.21
N VAL A 145 -13.99 3.76 -19.64
CA VAL A 145 -14.90 4.92 -19.59
C VAL A 145 -15.11 5.43 -21.01
N TYR A 146 -16.35 5.82 -21.31
CA TYR A 146 -16.79 6.14 -22.66
C TYR A 146 -17.37 7.54 -22.74
N ARG A 147 -17.30 8.13 -23.93
CA ARG A 147 -18.11 9.30 -24.32
C ARG A 147 -19.04 8.91 -25.46
N LYS A 148 -20.16 9.61 -25.54
CA LYS A 148 -21.12 9.43 -26.61
C LYS A 148 -20.78 10.34 -27.79
N ILE A 149 -20.76 9.79 -29.00
CA ILE A 149 -20.72 10.52 -30.26
C ILE A 149 -22.01 10.21 -31.04
N GLY A 150 -22.75 11.26 -31.40
CA GLY A 150 -24.06 11.13 -32.04
C GLY A 150 -25.11 10.45 -31.14
N ARG A 151 -26.08 9.77 -31.74
CA ARG A 151 -27.22 9.19 -30.99
C ARG A 151 -26.92 7.86 -30.29
N ARG A 152 -25.94 7.06 -30.74
CA ARG A 152 -25.75 5.69 -30.21
C ARG A 152 -24.30 5.21 -30.06
N LYS A 153 -23.29 5.89 -30.60
CA LYS A 153 -21.91 5.36 -30.58
C LYS A 153 -21.20 5.76 -29.29
N LEU A 154 -20.80 4.76 -28.51
CA LEU A 154 -19.87 4.93 -27.39
C LEU A 154 -18.45 4.72 -27.91
N VAL A 155 -17.58 5.67 -27.63
CA VAL A 155 -16.14 5.57 -27.88
C VAL A 155 -15.37 5.83 -26.59
N PRO A 156 -14.10 5.40 -26.46
CA PRO A 156 -13.29 5.74 -25.31
C PRO A 156 -13.31 7.24 -24.99
N TYR A 157 -13.27 7.58 -23.70
CA TYR A 157 -13.16 8.98 -23.28
C TYR A 157 -11.84 9.60 -23.77
N TYR A 158 -11.76 10.92 -23.71
CA TYR A 158 -10.53 11.65 -24.03
C TYR A 158 -9.40 11.26 -23.09
N ASP A 159 -8.19 11.07 -23.62
CA ASP A 159 -7.01 10.92 -22.79
C ASP A 159 -6.53 12.28 -22.25
N ARG A 160 -5.53 12.21 -21.36
CA ARG A 160 -4.93 13.38 -20.75
C ARG A 160 -4.51 14.45 -21.76
N ALA A 161 -3.78 14.07 -22.81
CA ALA A 161 -3.25 15.03 -23.77
C ALA A 161 -4.39 15.78 -24.48
N GLN A 162 -5.41 15.05 -24.93
CA GLN A 162 -6.60 15.63 -25.56
C GLN A 162 -7.37 16.57 -24.63
N ILE A 163 -7.50 16.22 -23.34
CA ILE A 163 -8.17 17.10 -22.34
C ILE A 163 -7.36 18.38 -22.14
N GLU A 164 -6.04 18.28 -22.05
CA GLU A 164 -5.14 19.42 -21.91
C GLU A 164 -5.11 20.31 -23.16
N ASP A 165 -5.30 19.74 -24.35
CA ASP A 165 -5.49 20.46 -25.61
C ASP A 165 -6.88 21.12 -25.74
N GLY A 166 -7.74 20.99 -24.72
CA GLY A 166 -9.03 21.67 -24.66
C GLY A 166 -10.21 20.88 -25.22
N ALA A 167 -10.11 19.55 -25.38
CA ALA A 167 -11.23 18.71 -25.90
C ALA A 167 -12.52 18.80 -25.07
N ILE A 168 -12.46 19.33 -23.85
CA ILE A 168 -13.63 19.58 -22.98
C ILE A 168 -13.71 21.03 -22.47
N ALA A 169 -12.90 21.95 -23.01
CA ALA A 169 -12.91 23.36 -22.63
C ALA A 169 -14.21 24.07 -23.04
N GLY A 170 -14.56 25.17 -22.35
CA GLY A 170 -15.73 26.00 -22.69
C GLY A 170 -17.08 25.35 -22.39
N ARG A 171 -17.07 24.22 -21.66
CA ARG A 171 -18.28 23.49 -21.26
C ARG A 171 -18.76 23.87 -19.85
N GLY A 172 -18.12 24.88 -19.25
CA GLY A 172 -18.39 25.33 -17.89
C GLY A 172 -18.16 24.23 -16.86
N LEU A 173 -17.15 23.37 -17.04
CA LEU A 173 -16.84 22.22 -16.16
C LEU A 173 -15.79 22.56 -15.09
N GLU A 174 -15.19 23.75 -15.15
CA GLU A 174 -14.10 24.23 -14.32
C GLU A 174 -14.59 24.47 -12.89
N ILE A 175 -13.98 23.81 -11.89
CA ILE A 175 -14.26 23.99 -10.47
C ILE A 175 -13.47 25.20 -9.94
N CYS A 176 -12.20 25.27 -10.34
CA CYS A 176 -11.25 26.33 -10.07
C CYS A 176 -10.09 26.24 -11.09
N TRP A 177 -9.16 27.19 -11.02
CA TRP A 177 -7.95 27.22 -11.84
C TRP A 177 -6.70 27.23 -10.95
N LEU A 178 -5.70 26.43 -11.32
CA LEU A 178 -4.39 26.34 -10.68
C LEU A 178 -3.33 27.09 -11.50
N LYS A 179 -2.16 27.31 -10.89
CA LYS A 179 -1.03 28.01 -11.53
C LYS A 179 -0.33 27.18 -12.60
N ASN A 180 -0.21 25.88 -12.39
CA ASN A 180 0.55 25.00 -13.26
C ASN A 180 -0.04 23.60 -13.32
N GLN A 181 0.33 22.90 -14.38
CA GLN A 181 -0.17 21.57 -14.68
C GLN A 181 0.46 20.47 -13.81
N THR A 182 1.63 20.72 -13.24
CA THR A 182 2.32 19.81 -12.32
C THR A 182 1.51 19.67 -11.04
N ASP A 183 1.05 20.77 -10.44
CA ASP A 183 0.20 20.75 -9.26
C ASP A 183 -1.12 20.01 -9.52
N LEU A 184 -1.72 20.22 -10.69
CA LEU A 184 -2.91 19.46 -11.09
C LEU A 184 -2.60 17.96 -11.19
N LEU A 185 -1.51 17.55 -11.85
CA LEU A 185 -1.12 16.15 -11.94
C LEU A 185 -0.94 15.53 -10.54
N PHE A 186 -0.27 16.22 -9.63
CA PHE A 186 -0.03 15.72 -8.28
C PHE A 186 -1.35 15.64 -7.49
N ALA A 187 -2.23 16.64 -7.56
CA ALA A 187 -3.57 16.55 -6.97
C ALA A 187 -4.35 15.34 -7.52
N GLN A 188 -4.24 15.05 -8.82
CA GLN A 188 -4.88 13.89 -9.44
C GLN A 188 -4.29 12.56 -8.98
N ILE A 189 -2.98 12.50 -8.72
CA ILE A 189 -2.31 11.32 -8.16
C ILE A 189 -2.78 11.08 -6.72
N GLN A 190 -2.88 12.13 -5.91
CA GLN A 190 -3.32 12.04 -4.51
C GLN A 190 -4.83 11.78 -4.38
N GLY A 191 -5.64 12.24 -5.34
CA GLY A 191 -7.09 12.03 -5.39
C GLY A 191 -7.91 13.05 -4.61
N SER A 192 -7.29 13.94 -3.84
CA SER A 192 -7.91 15.10 -3.19
C SER A 192 -6.93 16.27 -3.11
N ALA A 193 -7.45 17.47 -2.82
CA ALA A 193 -6.62 18.64 -2.53
C ALA A 193 -7.40 19.72 -1.76
N ARG A 194 -6.65 20.57 -1.03
CA ARG A 194 -7.13 21.85 -0.49
C ARG A 194 -6.62 22.98 -1.37
N ILE A 195 -7.52 23.74 -1.95
CA ILE A 195 -7.20 24.88 -2.80
C ILE A 195 -7.42 26.15 -2.00
N LYS A 196 -6.34 26.86 -1.68
CA LYS A 196 -6.37 28.21 -1.11
C LYS A 196 -6.73 29.17 -2.23
N LEU A 197 -7.93 29.73 -2.17
CA LEU A 197 -8.42 30.68 -3.16
C LEU A 197 -7.83 32.07 -2.92
N THR A 198 -7.79 32.88 -3.98
CA THR A 198 -7.29 34.26 -3.94
C THR A 198 -8.09 35.19 -3.01
N ASP A 199 -9.33 34.82 -2.66
CA ASP A 199 -10.18 35.54 -1.71
C ASP A 199 -9.94 35.13 -0.24
N GLY A 200 -8.98 34.23 0.01
CA GLY A 200 -8.64 33.71 1.33
C GLY A 200 -9.49 32.52 1.79
N THR A 201 -10.51 32.12 1.03
CA THR A 201 -11.30 30.92 1.34
C THR A 201 -10.60 29.64 0.90
N THR A 202 -10.96 28.51 1.51
CA THR A 202 -10.47 27.20 1.09
C THR A 202 -11.55 26.43 0.34
N LEU A 203 -11.19 25.96 -0.84
CA LEU A 203 -11.99 25.05 -1.65
C LEU A 203 -11.44 23.62 -1.51
N ARG A 204 -12.29 22.68 -1.11
CA ARG A 204 -11.93 21.26 -0.96
C ARG A 204 -12.43 20.46 -2.15
N ILE A 205 -11.52 19.72 -2.78
CA ILE A 205 -11.83 18.86 -3.93
C ILE A 205 -11.47 17.40 -3.63
N ASN A 206 -12.39 16.49 -3.98
CA ASN A 206 -12.18 15.04 -3.88
C ASN A 206 -12.43 14.36 -5.22
N TYR A 207 -11.83 13.19 -5.41
CA TYR A 207 -12.08 12.31 -6.54
C TYR A 207 -13.58 12.11 -6.79
N ASP A 208 -13.97 12.22 -8.06
CA ASP A 208 -15.33 11.91 -8.54
C ASP A 208 -15.29 10.83 -9.65
N ALA A 209 -14.39 10.98 -10.62
CA ALA A 209 -14.28 10.07 -11.75
C ALA A 209 -12.89 10.04 -12.39
N HIS A 210 -12.70 9.10 -13.32
CA HIS A 210 -11.53 9.01 -14.17
C HIS A 210 -11.94 8.86 -15.64
N ASN A 211 -11.00 9.05 -16.57
CA ASN A 211 -11.24 8.94 -18.01
C ASN A 211 -11.06 7.52 -18.59
N GLY A 212 -10.87 6.51 -17.75
CA GLY A 212 -10.80 5.10 -18.17
C GLY A 212 -9.44 4.58 -18.61
N TYR A 213 -8.41 5.43 -18.69
CA TYR A 213 -7.05 4.97 -19.01
C TYR A 213 -6.30 4.52 -17.74
N PRO A 214 -5.40 3.53 -17.85
CA PRO A 214 -4.57 3.10 -16.74
C PRO A 214 -3.60 4.22 -16.34
N TYR A 215 -3.24 4.24 -15.06
CA TYR A 215 -2.23 5.16 -14.55
C TYR A 215 -0.83 4.72 -15.00
N THR A 216 -0.07 5.65 -15.59
CA THR A 216 1.34 5.45 -15.90
C THR A 216 2.20 6.22 -14.90
N PRO A 217 3.03 5.56 -14.07
CA PRO A 217 3.88 6.24 -13.10
C PRO A 217 4.98 7.06 -13.80
N VAL A 218 4.91 8.39 -13.72
CA VAL A 218 5.89 9.30 -14.35
C VAL A 218 7.32 9.08 -13.83
N GLY A 219 7.47 8.72 -12.54
CA GLY A 219 8.78 8.38 -11.98
C GLY A 219 9.43 7.17 -12.65
N ARG A 220 8.65 6.18 -13.10
CA ARG A 220 9.20 5.01 -13.82
C ARG A 220 9.82 5.44 -15.15
N ILE A 221 9.16 6.34 -15.87
CA ILE A 221 9.64 6.87 -17.15
C ILE A 221 10.95 7.64 -16.97
N LEU A 222 11.05 8.45 -15.91
CA LEU A 222 12.29 9.19 -15.59
C LEU A 222 13.46 8.25 -15.27
N ILE A 223 13.20 7.14 -14.55
CA ILE A 223 14.20 6.08 -14.30
C ILE A 223 14.62 5.41 -15.62
N ASP A 224 13.64 4.99 -16.43
CA ASP A 224 13.91 4.22 -17.64
C ASP A 224 14.67 5.04 -18.70
N ARG A 225 14.47 6.37 -18.71
CA ARG A 225 15.22 7.32 -19.54
C ARG A 225 16.58 7.70 -18.93
N GLY A 226 16.91 7.22 -17.73
CA GLY A 226 18.18 7.52 -17.04
C GLY A 226 18.30 8.96 -16.56
N ILE A 227 17.20 9.67 -16.39
CA ILE A 227 17.16 11.09 -15.99
C ILE A 227 17.30 11.20 -14.46
N ILE A 228 16.56 10.37 -13.72
CA ILE A 228 16.64 10.31 -12.26
C ILE A 228 16.96 8.86 -11.85
N PRO A 229 18.07 8.61 -11.13
CA PRO A 229 18.39 7.30 -10.60
C PRO A 229 17.30 6.72 -9.69
N LYS A 230 17.12 5.39 -9.68
CA LYS A 230 16.04 4.71 -8.96
C LYS A 230 16.11 4.89 -7.43
N ASP A 231 17.31 5.02 -6.90
CA ASP A 231 17.65 5.25 -5.50
C ASP A 231 17.36 6.69 -5.05
N GLN A 232 17.42 7.66 -5.98
CA GLN A 232 17.09 9.05 -5.73
C GLN A 232 15.62 9.39 -6.04
N MET A 233 14.84 8.44 -6.55
CA MET A 233 13.48 8.70 -7.00
C MET A 233 12.53 9.00 -5.84
N SER A 234 12.03 10.24 -5.79
CA SER A 234 11.00 10.70 -4.85
C SER A 234 10.01 11.64 -5.53
N MET A 235 8.86 11.87 -4.90
CA MET A 235 7.86 12.82 -5.39
C MET A 235 8.43 14.25 -5.49
N GLN A 236 9.31 14.62 -4.57
CA GLN A 236 10.02 15.90 -4.54
C GLN A 236 10.95 16.02 -5.75
N LYS A 237 11.75 14.98 -6.03
CA LYS A 237 12.67 14.97 -7.17
C LYS A 237 11.96 15.04 -8.51
N ILE A 238 10.81 14.36 -8.64
CA ILE A 238 9.96 14.47 -9.84
C ILE A 238 9.49 15.92 -10.02
N ARG A 239 9.00 16.55 -8.95
CA ARG A 239 8.51 17.94 -8.98
C ARG A 239 9.64 18.92 -9.33
N GLU A 240 10.77 18.84 -8.62
CA GLU A 240 11.97 19.66 -8.90
C GLU A 240 12.38 19.56 -10.37
N TRP A 241 12.43 18.34 -10.91
CA TRP A 241 12.78 18.13 -12.31
C TRP A 241 11.75 18.73 -13.27
N MET A 242 10.45 18.59 -12.98
CA MET A 242 9.37 19.15 -13.82
C MET A 242 9.38 20.68 -13.81
N GLU A 243 9.70 21.31 -12.68
CA GLU A 243 9.82 22.77 -12.55
C GLU A 243 11.04 23.29 -13.33
N GLN A 244 12.15 22.56 -13.32
CA GLN A 244 13.38 22.92 -14.06
C GLN A 244 13.30 22.62 -15.57
N ASN A 245 12.36 21.77 -16.00
CA ASN A 245 12.24 21.33 -17.40
C ASN A 245 10.78 21.43 -17.89
N PRO A 246 10.20 22.62 -18.10
CA PRO A 246 8.78 22.77 -18.40
C PRO A 246 8.29 22.01 -19.64
N ASP A 247 9.07 22.02 -20.72
CA ASP A 247 8.73 21.30 -21.96
C ASP A 247 8.77 19.77 -21.75
N GLY A 248 9.82 19.30 -21.06
CA GLY A 248 9.96 17.90 -20.66
C GLY A 248 8.85 17.46 -19.70
N ALA A 249 8.43 18.34 -18.78
CA ALA A 249 7.32 18.09 -17.87
C ALA A 249 6.00 17.91 -18.63
N ASN A 250 5.77 18.72 -19.66
CA ASN A 250 4.60 18.58 -20.54
C ASN A 250 4.59 17.23 -21.26
N GLU A 251 5.70 16.83 -21.88
CA GLU A 251 5.79 15.51 -22.54
C GLU A 251 5.61 14.37 -21.53
N LEU A 252 6.34 14.42 -20.40
CA LEU A 252 6.32 13.38 -19.37
C LEU A 252 4.93 13.19 -18.78
N ARG A 253 4.26 14.28 -18.40
CA ARG A 253 2.91 14.26 -17.84
C ARG A 253 1.93 13.62 -18.82
N ARG A 254 2.04 13.91 -20.11
CA ARG A 254 1.18 13.36 -21.18
C ARG A 254 1.37 11.87 -21.44
N GLN A 255 2.48 11.27 -21.01
CA GLN A 255 2.63 9.81 -21.01
C GLN A 255 1.64 9.12 -20.04
N ASN A 256 1.21 9.82 -18.98
CA ASN A 256 0.14 9.36 -18.12
C ASN A 256 -1.22 9.69 -18.74
N ARG A 257 -1.75 8.81 -19.58
CA ARG A 257 -3.05 9.00 -20.26
C ARG A 257 -4.24 9.10 -19.30
N SER A 258 -4.09 8.61 -18.07
CA SER A 258 -5.11 8.73 -17.01
C SER A 258 -5.33 10.19 -16.62
N TYR A 259 -6.60 10.58 -16.51
CA TYR A 259 -7.05 11.89 -16.06
C TYR A 259 -8.16 11.73 -15.02
N ILE A 260 -8.05 12.47 -13.91
CA ILE A 260 -8.99 12.43 -12.79
C ILE A 260 -9.85 13.70 -12.80
N PHE A 261 -11.14 13.51 -12.61
CA PHE A 261 -12.14 14.55 -12.42
C PHE A 261 -12.52 14.63 -10.94
N PHE A 262 -12.75 15.84 -10.47
CA PHE A 262 -13.04 16.11 -9.08
C PHE A 262 -14.49 16.52 -8.86
N ARG A 263 -14.87 16.58 -7.59
CA ARG A 263 -16.07 17.27 -7.11
C ARG A 263 -15.69 18.12 -5.91
N GLU A 264 -16.39 19.23 -5.76
CA GLU A 264 -16.31 20.04 -4.55
C GLU A 264 -16.98 19.30 -3.38
N VAL A 265 -16.37 19.38 -2.20
CA VAL A 265 -16.91 18.80 -0.97
C VAL A 265 -17.05 19.87 0.11
N PRO A 266 -18.17 19.88 0.86
CA PRO A 266 -18.40 20.85 1.93
C PRO A 266 -17.62 20.42 3.19
N LEU A 267 -16.30 20.52 3.13
CA LEU A 267 -15.38 20.25 4.22
C LEU A 267 -14.74 21.56 4.68
N SER A 268 -14.67 21.76 5.99
CA SER A 268 -13.96 22.89 6.60
C SER A 268 -12.44 22.67 6.56
N ASP A 269 -11.68 23.70 6.94
CA ASP A 269 -10.23 23.62 7.08
C ASP A 269 -9.77 22.62 8.15
N LYS A 270 -10.63 22.32 9.12
CA LYS A 270 -10.34 21.38 10.21
C LYS A 270 -10.67 19.93 9.85
N ASP A 271 -11.41 19.72 8.78
CA ASP A 271 -11.83 18.39 8.36
C ASP A 271 -10.75 17.70 7.53
N GLU A 272 -10.64 16.39 7.70
CA GLU A 272 -9.77 15.52 6.92
C GLU A 272 -10.42 15.09 5.60
N ALA A 273 -9.59 14.70 4.63
CA ALA A 273 -10.06 14.21 3.34
C ALA A 273 -11.00 13.00 3.52
N VAL A 274 -12.06 12.93 2.70
CA VAL A 274 -12.97 11.76 2.69
C VAL A 274 -12.43 10.69 1.75
N GLY A 275 -12.13 9.51 2.29
CA GLY A 275 -11.65 8.35 1.52
C GLY A 275 -12.72 7.66 0.70
N ALA A 276 -12.33 6.67 -0.11
CA ALA A 276 -13.23 5.93 -0.97
C ALA A 276 -14.32 5.11 -0.25
N GLN A 277 -14.20 4.88 1.06
CA GLN A 277 -15.28 4.32 1.88
C GLN A 277 -16.42 5.35 2.14
N GLY A 278 -16.19 6.64 1.89
CA GLY A 278 -17.13 7.72 2.19
C GLY A 278 -17.04 8.21 3.64
N VAL A 279 -15.90 7.99 4.31
CA VAL A 279 -15.63 8.46 5.67
C VAL A 279 -14.40 9.37 5.69
N PRO A 280 -14.30 10.33 6.64
CA PRO A 280 -13.08 11.08 6.85
C PRO A 280 -11.91 10.16 7.18
N LEU A 281 -10.78 10.40 6.54
CA LEU A 281 -9.52 9.73 6.82
C LEU A 281 -8.93 10.26 8.13
N THR A 282 -8.11 9.44 8.76
CA THR A 282 -7.42 9.72 10.02
C THR A 282 -5.92 9.61 9.76
N PRO A 283 -5.16 10.72 9.86
CA PRO A 283 -3.71 10.70 9.66
C PRO A 283 -3.01 9.63 10.50
N GLY A 284 -2.16 8.83 9.88
CA GLY A 284 -1.43 7.74 10.53
C GLY A 284 -2.30 6.56 11.01
N ARG A 285 -3.59 6.53 10.64
CA ARG A 285 -4.53 5.43 10.96
C ARG A 285 -5.34 4.96 9.77
N SER A 286 -5.43 5.71 8.68
CA SER A 286 -6.08 5.27 7.45
C SER A 286 -5.08 4.77 6.43
N ILE A 287 -5.47 3.73 5.71
CA ILE A 287 -4.73 3.21 4.57
C ILE A 287 -5.63 3.05 3.34
N ALA A 288 -5.03 3.25 2.17
CA ALA A 288 -5.58 2.79 0.91
C ALA A 288 -5.17 1.34 0.66
N VAL A 289 -6.10 0.49 0.23
CA VAL A 289 -5.85 -0.93 -0.06
C VAL A 289 -6.43 -1.34 -1.41
N ASP A 290 -6.08 -2.54 -1.87
CA ASP A 290 -6.68 -3.14 -3.05
C ASP A 290 -8.17 -3.43 -2.83
N LYS A 291 -9.03 -2.65 -3.49
CA LYS A 291 -10.49 -2.80 -3.40
C LYS A 291 -10.98 -4.11 -4.00
N ALA A 292 -10.25 -4.79 -4.88
CA ALA A 292 -10.67 -6.08 -5.41
C ALA A 292 -10.57 -7.18 -4.35
N LEU A 293 -9.55 -7.10 -3.48
CA LEU A 293 -9.24 -8.14 -2.49
C LEU A 293 -9.84 -7.85 -1.12
N HIS A 294 -9.78 -6.59 -0.67
CA HIS A 294 -10.11 -6.21 0.70
C HIS A 294 -11.47 -5.51 0.81
N VAL A 295 -12.05 -5.57 2.01
CA VAL A 295 -13.29 -4.85 2.37
C VAL A 295 -12.90 -3.61 3.17
N TYR A 296 -13.56 -2.48 2.93
CA TYR A 296 -13.30 -1.27 3.72
C TYR A 296 -13.68 -1.48 5.19
N GLY A 297 -12.90 -0.87 6.08
CA GLY A 297 -12.95 -1.04 7.53
C GLY A 297 -12.08 -2.19 8.06
N THR A 298 -11.48 -3.00 7.18
CA THR A 298 -10.58 -4.07 7.63
C THR A 298 -9.38 -3.47 8.37
N PRO A 299 -9.10 -3.91 9.61
CA PRO A 299 -7.92 -3.48 10.35
C PRO A 299 -6.67 -4.26 9.90
N PHE A 300 -5.57 -3.53 9.69
CA PHE A 300 -4.24 -4.07 9.38
C PHE A 300 -3.23 -3.48 10.34
N PHE A 301 -2.52 -4.35 11.05
CA PHE A 301 -1.34 -3.96 11.80
C PHE A 301 -0.13 -4.01 10.88
N ILE A 302 0.49 -2.86 10.65
CA ILE A 302 1.65 -2.68 9.77
C ILE A 302 2.89 -2.55 10.64
N GLN A 303 3.89 -3.40 10.40
CA GLN A 303 5.11 -3.47 11.20
C GLN A 303 6.38 -3.38 10.33
N GLY A 304 7.38 -2.64 10.78
CA GLY A 304 8.68 -2.49 10.11
C GLY A 304 9.35 -1.15 10.42
N GLU A 305 10.16 -0.64 9.50
CA GLU A 305 10.88 0.63 9.64
C GLU A 305 10.52 1.59 8.51
N LEU A 306 10.27 2.86 8.85
CA LEU A 306 9.96 3.93 7.89
C LEU A 306 10.90 5.14 8.04
N PRO A 307 11.21 5.84 6.93
CA PRO A 307 11.96 7.10 6.93
C PRO A 307 11.06 8.29 7.32
N ILE A 308 10.60 8.32 8.58
CA ILE A 308 9.67 9.36 9.07
C ILE A 308 10.41 10.65 9.41
N GLU A 309 11.55 10.57 10.10
CA GLU A 309 12.28 11.77 10.55
C GLU A 309 13.17 12.32 9.42
N SER A 310 13.90 11.45 8.71
CA SER A 310 14.78 11.81 7.60
C SER A 310 14.73 10.77 6.49
N GLU A 311 15.33 11.04 5.33
CA GLU A 311 15.42 10.07 4.22
C GLU A 311 16.18 8.78 4.59
N THR A 312 17.06 8.86 5.59
CA THR A 312 17.89 7.74 6.05
C THR A 312 17.44 7.17 7.39
N SER A 313 16.43 7.78 8.04
CA SER A 313 15.98 7.33 9.35
C SER A 313 15.31 5.96 9.26
N LYS A 314 15.55 5.13 10.26
CA LYS A 314 14.89 3.84 10.44
C LYS A 314 13.96 3.91 11.65
N THR A 315 12.89 4.68 11.50
CA THR A 315 11.93 4.88 12.59
C THR A 315 11.08 3.62 12.72
N PRO A 316 11.07 2.93 13.89
CA PRO A 316 10.18 1.80 14.11
C PRO A 316 8.72 2.23 13.90
N PHE A 317 7.99 1.45 13.11
CA PHE A 317 6.60 1.72 12.79
C PHE A 317 5.77 0.47 13.05
N HIS A 318 5.00 0.51 14.12
CA HIS A 318 4.09 -0.56 14.56
C HIS A 318 2.72 0.07 14.81
N ARG A 319 1.81 -0.01 13.83
CA ARG A 319 0.51 0.67 13.93
C ARG A 319 -0.63 -0.18 13.38
N LEU A 320 -1.71 -0.26 14.14
CA LEU A 320 -3.00 -0.70 13.66
C LEU A 320 -3.66 0.42 12.85
N MET A 321 -3.91 0.13 11.58
CA MET A 321 -4.49 1.04 10.60
C MET A 321 -5.73 0.42 9.96
N ILE A 322 -6.63 1.25 9.44
CA ILE A 322 -7.94 0.85 8.93
C ILE A 322 -8.01 1.13 7.44
N ALA A 323 -8.43 0.12 6.67
CA ALA A 323 -8.67 0.23 5.23
C ALA A 323 -9.87 1.14 4.93
N GLN A 324 -9.66 2.43 4.73
CA GLN A 324 -10.73 3.42 4.52
C GLN A 324 -10.72 4.02 3.11
N ASP A 325 -9.72 3.64 2.31
CA ASP A 325 -9.49 4.20 0.99
C ASP A 325 -9.01 3.15 -0.02
N THR A 326 -8.89 3.55 -1.28
CA THR A 326 -8.29 2.74 -2.35
C THR A 326 -7.63 3.61 -3.40
N GLY A 327 -6.62 3.07 -4.09
CA GLY A 327 -5.99 3.72 -5.24
C GLY A 327 -5.81 2.72 -6.37
N SER A 328 -5.85 3.20 -7.63
CA SER A 328 -5.68 2.34 -8.80
C SER A 328 -4.29 1.70 -8.89
N ALA A 329 -3.28 2.31 -8.28
CA ALA A 329 -1.92 1.77 -8.17
C ALA A 329 -1.71 0.85 -6.95
N ILE A 330 -2.73 0.68 -6.10
CA ILE A 330 -2.66 -0.11 -4.86
C ILE A 330 -3.26 -1.47 -5.14
N VAL A 331 -2.42 -2.38 -5.66
CA VAL A 331 -2.82 -3.72 -6.12
C VAL A 331 -2.03 -4.80 -5.40
N GLY A 332 -2.73 -5.78 -4.83
CA GLY A 332 -2.15 -6.93 -4.16
C GLY A 332 -2.60 -7.12 -2.70
N PRO A 333 -2.39 -8.33 -2.15
CA PRO A 333 -2.93 -8.72 -0.84
C PRO A 333 -2.24 -8.02 0.34
N ALA A 334 -0.95 -7.71 0.22
CA ALA A 334 -0.16 -6.99 1.23
C ALA A 334 0.45 -5.72 0.63
N ARG A 335 -0.41 -4.84 0.11
CA ARG A 335 -0.05 -3.55 -0.48
C ARG A 335 -0.93 -2.46 0.12
N ALA A 336 -0.32 -1.43 0.70
CA ALA A 336 -1.07 -0.30 1.26
C ALA A 336 -0.41 1.05 1.00
N ASP A 337 -1.23 2.09 0.86
CA ASP A 337 -0.79 3.48 0.88
C ASP A 337 -1.16 4.12 2.21
N LEU A 338 -0.22 4.71 2.93
CA LEU A 338 -0.43 5.25 4.27
C LEU A 338 -0.81 6.73 4.18
N TYR A 339 -1.96 7.09 4.78
CA TYR A 339 -2.41 8.48 4.80
C TYR A 339 -1.71 9.26 5.91
N PHE A 340 -0.99 10.34 5.57
CA PHE A 340 -0.27 11.18 6.54
C PHE A 340 -0.97 12.50 6.90
N GLY A 341 -2.17 12.75 6.38
CA GLY A 341 -2.88 14.01 6.59
C GLY A 341 -2.65 15.01 5.47
N ALA A 342 -2.79 16.29 5.78
CA ALA A 342 -2.71 17.37 4.80
C ALA A 342 -1.45 18.23 4.95
N GLY A 343 -1.06 18.88 3.85
CA GLY A 343 -0.02 19.92 3.85
C GLY A 343 1.39 19.41 3.57
N ALA A 344 2.35 20.34 3.64
CA ALA A 344 3.71 20.12 3.15
C ALA A 344 4.47 19.05 3.94
N ASP A 345 4.31 18.99 5.27
CA ASP A 345 5.03 18.02 6.09
C ASP A 345 4.50 16.59 5.88
N ALA A 346 3.18 16.43 5.75
CA ALA A 346 2.59 15.17 5.33
C ALA A 346 3.12 14.75 3.93
N GLY A 347 3.27 15.70 3.01
CA GLY A 347 3.87 15.49 1.68
C GLY A 347 5.34 15.06 1.72
N LYS A 348 6.15 15.65 2.61
CA LYS A 348 7.55 15.26 2.82
C LYS A 348 7.66 13.83 3.33
N VAL A 349 6.88 13.47 4.34
CA VAL A 349 6.92 12.12 4.92
C VAL A 349 6.42 11.09 3.90
N SER A 350 5.22 11.29 3.35
CA SER A 350 4.61 10.36 2.41
C SER A 350 5.42 10.16 1.13
N GLY A 351 6.01 11.22 0.58
CA GLY A 351 6.78 11.17 -0.66
C GLY A 351 8.09 10.37 -0.59
N ARG A 352 8.58 10.07 0.62
CA ARG A 352 9.77 9.25 0.86
C ARG A 352 9.44 7.75 1.01
N LEU A 353 8.18 7.40 1.21
CA LEU A 353 7.81 6.03 1.56
C LEU A 353 7.81 5.13 0.33
N LYS A 354 8.63 4.07 0.42
CA LYS A 354 8.79 3.02 -0.58
C LYS A 354 9.38 1.79 0.11
N ASN A 355 8.66 1.25 1.09
CA ASN A 355 9.24 0.37 2.10
C ASN A 355 8.58 -1.02 2.06
N SER A 356 9.40 -2.05 2.25
CA SER A 356 8.89 -3.40 2.53
C SER A 356 8.46 -3.45 3.98
N MET A 357 7.24 -3.88 4.25
CA MET A 357 6.64 -3.92 5.59
C MET A 357 5.90 -5.23 5.77
N GLN A 358 5.77 -5.67 7.01
CA GLN A 358 5.00 -6.85 7.35
C GLN A 358 3.57 -6.46 7.66
N PHE A 359 2.61 -7.27 7.19
CA PHE A 359 1.18 -7.01 7.30
C PHE A 359 0.53 -8.09 8.15
N VAL A 360 -0.17 -7.69 9.20
CA VAL A 360 -1.04 -8.57 9.99
C VAL A 360 -2.47 -8.06 9.83
N MET A 361 -3.29 -8.82 9.11
CA MET A 361 -4.71 -8.55 8.93
C MET A 361 -5.48 -9.04 10.16
N LEU A 362 -6.36 -8.22 10.71
CA LEU A 362 -7.26 -8.63 11.78
C LEU A 362 -8.57 -9.16 11.16
N VAL A 363 -8.75 -10.47 11.26
CA VAL A 363 -9.92 -11.18 10.71
C VAL A 363 -10.98 -11.33 11.79
N PRO A 364 -12.26 -10.99 11.55
CA PRO A 364 -13.31 -11.19 12.55
C PRO A 364 -13.39 -12.66 13.01
N LYS A 365 -13.54 -12.90 14.31
CA LYS A 365 -13.55 -14.25 14.90
C LYS A 365 -14.65 -15.17 14.33
N GLU A 366 -15.73 -14.62 13.80
CA GLU A 366 -16.75 -15.42 13.12
C GLU A 366 -16.21 -16.16 11.87
N LEU A 367 -15.14 -15.65 11.26
CA LEU A 367 -14.44 -16.28 10.14
C LEU A 367 -13.29 -17.20 10.59
N ASP A 368 -13.06 -17.34 11.90
CA ASP A 368 -11.99 -18.19 12.43
C ASP A 368 -12.18 -19.65 11.96
N PRO A 369 -11.26 -20.18 11.14
CA PRO A 369 -11.32 -21.56 10.66
C PRO A 369 -11.24 -22.59 11.80
N VAL A 370 -10.57 -22.27 12.91
CA VAL A 370 -10.34 -23.19 14.04
C VAL A 370 -11.59 -23.29 14.92
N ALA A 371 -12.26 -22.17 15.19
CA ALA A 371 -13.50 -22.16 15.96
C ALA A 371 -14.65 -22.91 15.27
N ARG A 372 -14.75 -22.85 13.94
CA ARG A 372 -15.73 -23.64 13.17
C ARG A 372 -15.34 -25.13 13.09
N GLY A 373 -14.05 -25.44 12.98
CA GLY A 373 -13.52 -26.81 13.03
C GLY A 373 -13.89 -27.57 14.31
N ARG A 374 -13.92 -26.87 15.46
CA ARG A 374 -14.35 -27.46 16.75
C ARG A 374 -15.83 -27.81 16.84
N LYS A 375 -16.68 -27.21 15.99
CA LYS A 375 -18.13 -27.43 15.97
C LYS A 375 -18.58 -28.41 14.88
N LEU A 376 -17.68 -28.86 14.02
CA LEU A 376 -17.98 -29.91 13.04
C LEU A 376 -18.03 -31.26 13.77
N PRO A 377 -19.12 -32.03 13.65
CA PRO A 377 -19.16 -33.38 14.18
C PRO A 377 -18.02 -34.18 13.54
N ILE A 378 -17.28 -34.92 14.37
CA ILE A 378 -16.24 -35.83 13.90
C ILE A 378 -16.92 -36.82 12.94
N PRO A 379 -16.41 -37.04 11.71
CA PRO A 379 -16.97 -38.04 10.81
C PRO A 379 -17.04 -39.40 11.53
N ASP A 380 -18.17 -40.10 11.38
CA ASP A 380 -18.30 -41.45 11.93
C ASP A 380 -17.12 -42.32 11.52
N GLU A 381 -16.67 -43.21 12.41
CA GLU A 381 -15.61 -44.16 12.11
C GLU A 381 -15.92 -44.89 10.81
N ARG A 382 -14.93 -44.92 9.89
CA ARG A 382 -15.09 -45.59 8.59
C ARG A 382 -15.60 -47.02 8.81
N PRO A 383 -16.59 -47.50 8.02
CA PRO A 383 -17.15 -48.84 8.17
C PRO A 383 -16.10 -49.95 8.17
N SER A 384 -14.96 -49.73 7.52
CA SER A 384 -13.82 -50.64 7.49
C SER A 384 -13.27 -51.00 8.88
N ALA A 385 -13.34 -50.11 9.86
CA ALA A 385 -12.88 -50.38 11.23
C ALA A 385 -13.84 -51.31 12.00
N LYS A 386 -15.16 -51.19 11.75
CA LYS A 386 -16.18 -52.13 12.26
C LYS A 386 -16.11 -53.47 11.55
N ILE A 387 -15.91 -53.47 10.23
CA ILE A 387 -15.81 -54.69 9.42
C ILE A 387 -14.53 -55.47 9.77
N ALA A 388 -13.40 -54.81 10.01
CA ALA A 388 -12.15 -55.46 10.44
C ALA A 388 -12.26 -56.12 11.83
N LYS A 389 -13.13 -55.61 12.71
CA LYS A 389 -13.47 -56.26 13.98
C LYS A 389 -14.43 -57.45 13.83
N LEU A 390 -15.26 -57.45 12.79
CA LEU A 390 -16.25 -58.51 12.52
C LEU A 390 -15.67 -59.67 11.70
N TYR A 391 -14.60 -59.42 10.92
CA TYR A 391 -13.92 -60.44 10.11
C TYR A 391 -12.40 -60.34 10.27
N PRO A 392 -11.82 -60.90 11.36
CA PRO A 392 -10.39 -61.03 11.48
C PRO A 392 -9.88 -61.99 10.39
N GLN A 393 -9.06 -61.47 9.47
CA GLN A 393 -8.35 -62.29 8.50
C GLN A 393 -7.38 -63.20 9.28
N THR A 394 -7.60 -64.51 9.21
CA THR A 394 -6.68 -65.52 9.70
C THR A 394 -5.77 -65.92 8.55
N ASP A 395 -4.47 -65.66 8.68
CA ASP A 395 -3.48 -66.16 7.74
C ASP A 395 -3.42 -67.69 7.83
N PRO A 396 -3.57 -68.43 6.72
CA PRO A 396 -3.41 -69.88 6.74
C PRO A 396 -1.92 -70.24 6.77
N GLN A 397 -1.47 -70.65 7.95
CA GLN A 397 -0.18 -71.28 8.19
C GLN A 397 -0.17 -72.70 7.58
N LYS A 398 0.90 -73.09 6.88
CA LYS A 398 1.32 -74.50 6.70
C LYS A 398 2.80 -74.64 6.30
N ASP A 399 3.57 -75.24 7.22
CA ASP A 399 4.60 -76.29 7.04
C ASP A 399 5.78 -76.02 6.05
N LYS A 400 7.08 -76.16 6.36
CA LYS A 400 7.80 -77.13 7.21
C LYS A 400 9.34 -76.77 7.26
N PRO A 401 10.24 -77.54 7.92
CA PRO A 401 11.12 -77.10 9.01
C PRO A 401 12.57 -76.68 8.62
N ALA A 402 13.24 -75.98 9.56
CA ALA A 402 14.63 -75.52 9.44
C ALA A 402 15.68 -76.64 9.62
N ALA A 403 16.74 -76.60 8.80
CA ALA A 403 18.00 -77.33 9.00
C ALA A 403 19.21 -76.42 8.72
N LYS A 404 20.34 -76.76 9.37
CA LYS A 404 21.50 -75.96 9.81
C LYS A 404 22.38 -75.27 8.73
N PRO A 405 23.23 -74.29 9.15
CA PRO A 405 24.19 -73.57 8.29
C PRO A 405 25.57 -74.27 8.21
N ALA A 406 26.28 -74.07 7.08
CA ALA A 406 27.69 -74.43 6.92
C ALA A 406 28.48 -73.34 6.15
N ASP A 407 29.47 -72.78 6.85
CA ASP A 407 30.82 -72.30 6.48
C ASP A 407 31.10 -71.35 5.28
N ALA A 408 31.37 -70.08 5.66
CA ALA A 408 32.59 -69.26 5.44
C ALA A 408 33.09 -68.92 4.00
N PRO A 409 33.91 -67.84 3.77
CA PRO A 409 34.58 -66.95 4.74
C PRO A 409 34.46 -65.43 4.48
N VAL A 410 34.89 -64.68 5.48
CA VAL A 410 35.04 -63.21 5.59
C VAL A 410 36.47 -62.79 5.23
N ALA A 411 36.64 -61.63 4.59
CA ALA A 411 37.87 -60.81 4.58
C ALA A 411 37.51 -59.33 4.30
N PRO A 412 38.31 -58.32 4.70
CA PRO A 412 38.01 -57.54 5.90
C PRO A 412 37.88 -56.01 5.67
N ILE A 413 37.36 -55.34 6.70
CA ILE A 413 37.42 -53.90 6.91
C ILE A 413 38.78 -53.55 7.54
N ALA A 414 39.45 -52.51 7.04
CA ALA A 414 40.54 -51.83 7.74
C ALA A 414 40.07 -50.44 8.22
N LYS A 415 40.26 -50.21 9.52
CA LYS A 415 40.29 -48.91 10.21
C LYS A 415 41.75 -48.62 10.57
N ASP A 416 42.11 -47.34 10.62
CA ASP A 416 43.21 -46.79 11.45
C ASP A 416 42.74 -45.37 11.85
N ALA A 417 42.52 -45.00 13.13
CA ALA A 417 43.45 -44.75 14.25
C ALA A 417 44.45 -43.60 13.94
N GLY A 418 44.76 -42.60 14.79
CA GLY A 418 44.43 -42.18 16.16
C GLY A 418 44.77 -40.67 16.30
N LYS A 419 44.10 -39.89 17.16
CA LYS A 419 44.51 -39.44 18.52
C LYS A 419 45.84 -38.64 18.61
N ASP A 420 45.74 -37.35 19.02
CA ASP A 420 46.25 -36.78 20.30
C ASP A 420 46.10 -35.23 20.30
N VAL A 421 45.32 -34.62 21.20
CA VAL A 421 45.63 -34.07 22.55
C VAL A 421 46.55 -32.85 22.57
N ALA A 422 46.01 -31.67 22.96
CA ALA A 422 46.65 -30.73 23.89
C ALA A 422 45.62 -29.73 24.47
N LYS A 423 45.83 -29.40 25.74
CA LYS A 423 44.95 -28.70 26.70
C LYS A 423 45.71 -27.45 27.21
N GLY A 424 45.04 -26.34 27.52
CA GLY A 424 45.68 -25.22 28.21
C GLY A 424 44.72 -24.10 28.59
N THR A 425 44.62 -23.80 29.89
CA THR A 425 43.62 -22.98 30.59
C THR A 425 44.11 -21.60 31.03
N ALA A 426 43.19 -20.63 31.03
CA ALA A 426 42.95 -19.52 31.97
C ALA A 426 44.06 -18.55 32.46
N LYS A 427 43.80 -17.24 32.36
CA LYS A 427 43.78 -16.27 33.49
C LYS A 427 43.43 -14.82 33.08
N ASP A 428 42.46 -14.25 33.80
CA ASP A 428 42.30 -12.81 34.12
C ASP A 428 43.42 -12.36 35.12
N PRO A 429 43.71 -11.05 35.42
CA PRO A 429 42.69 -10.07 35.86
C PRO A 429 42.93 -8.53 35.71
N ALA A 430 41.81 -7.80 35.85
CA ALA A 430 41.53 -6.61 36.71
C ALA A 430 42.05 -5.16 36.46
N LYS A 431 41.04 -4.25 36.56
CA LYS A 431 40.96 -2.95 37.32
C LYS A 431 41.80 -1.75 36.83
N ASN A 432 41.39 -0.47 36.93
CA ASN A 432 40.50 0.22 37.89
C ASN A 432 40.21 1.68 37.40
N THR A 433 38.97 2.20 37.51
CA THR A 433 38.50 3.36 38.36
C THR A 433 38.89 4.79 37.92
N THR A 434 38.21 5.92 38.18
CA THR A 434 36.93 6.38 38.81
C THR A 434 36.91 7.92 38.68
N GLY A 435 35.75 8.58 38.81
CA GLY A 435 35.65 9.96 39.35
C GLY A 435 34.54 10.83 38.76
N ASN A 436 33.36 10.86 39.38
CA ASN A 436 32.73 11.98 40.15
C ASN A 436 32.40 13.27 39.36
N ALA A 437 31.13 13.63 39.13
CA ALA A 437 30.12 14.25 40.03
C ALA A 437 30.31 15.76 40.27
N THR A 438 29.38 16.63 39.82
CA THR A 438 28.60 17.59 40.66
C THR A 438 27.77 18.63 39.86
N LYS A 439 26.54 18.85 40.37
CA LYS A 439 25.74 20.08 40.55
C LYS A 439 25.90 21.31 39.60
N GLY A 440 24.74 21.75 39.09
CA GLY A 440 24.16 23.04 39.53
C GLY A 440 24.08 24.19 38.49
N PRO A 441 23.11 25.12 38.64
CA PRO A 441 22.47 25.82 37.52
C PRO A 441 22.68 27.34 37.51
N ALA A 442 22.41 28.01 36.37
CA ALA A 442 22.09 29.44 36.19
C ALA A 442 22.42 29.83 34.73
N ALA A 443 21.86 30.83 34.05
CA ALA A 443 20.72 31.71 34.20
C ALA A 443 20.74 32.65 32.98
N LYS A 444 19.56 33.14 32.57
CA LYS A 444 19.27 34.47 31.98
C LYS A 444 19.80 34.86 30.57
N GLY A 445 18.92 35.57 29.87
CA GLY A 445 19.24 36.48 28.75
C GLY A 445 18.34 36.24 27.54
N THR A 446 17.03 36.46 27.58
CA THR A 446 16.38 37.72 27.14
C THR A 446 17.25 38.64 26.27
N ALA A 447 16.98 38.68 24.96
CA ALA A 447 16.75 39.92 24.20
C ALA A 447 16.31 39.57 22.76
N ALA A 448 15.13 40.08 22.40
CA ALA A 448 14.65 40.20 21.02
C ALA A 448 15.15 41.55 20.42
N PRO A 449 14.76 41.95 19.20
CA PRO A 449 15.66 42.01 18.06
C PRO A 449 16.01 43.44 17.63
N ALA A 450 17.17 43.61 16.99
CA ALA A 450 17.52 44.83 16.28
C ALA A 450 17.16 44.69 14.79
N GLN A 451 16.29 45.58 14.32
CA GLN A 451 16.01 45.82 12.91
C GLN A 451 17.19 46.57 12.27
N THR A 452 17.66 46.09 11.12
CA THR A 452 18.24 46.85 10.01
C THR A 452 17.85 46.06 8.76
N GLY A 453 17.26 46.60 7.70
CA GLY A 453 17.49 47.91 7.10
C GLY A 453 18.37 47.70 5.86
N ALA A 454 17.73 47.76 4.69
CA ALA A 454 18.30 48.10 3.38
C ALA A 454 18.59 46.99 2.33
N THR A 455 17.98 47.26 1.16
CA THR A 455 18.49 47.18 -0.21
C THR A 455 18.37 45.87 -1.00
N ALA A 456 17.45 45.93 -1.97
CA ALA A 456 17.40 45.10 -3.16
C ALA A 456 18.50 45.49 -4.18
N PRO A 457 18.99 44.54 -4.98
CA PRO A 457 19.61 44.83 -6.27
C PRO A 457 18.72 44.43 -7.46
N VAL A 458 18.97 45.18 -8.53
CA VAL A 458 18.31 45.26 -9.82
C VAL A 458 18.52 44.02 -10.68
N ALA A 459 17.53 43.75 -11.54
CA ALA A 459 17.48 42.66 -12.52
C ALA A 459 18.59 42.73 -13.57
N GLN A 460 19.10 41.55 -13.95
CA GLN A 460 19.84 41.33 -15.19
C GLN A 460 19.15 40.23 -15.99
N ASP A 461 19.00 40.49 -17.29
CA ASP A 461 18.39 39.62 -18.29
C ASP A 461 18.99 38.22 -18.30
N ALA A 462 18.14 37.22 -18.06
CA ALA A 462 18.48 35.82 -18.26
C ALA A 462 18.12 35.41 -19.69
N THR A 463 19.15 35.10 -20.47
CA THR A 463 19.07 34.49 -21.80
C THR A 463 18.21 33.22 -21.78
N VAL A 464 17.23 33.16 -22.69
CA VAL A 464 16.35 31.99 -22.91
C VAL A 464 17.20 30.76 -23.23
N ALA A 465 17.22 29.79 -22.31
CA ALA A 465 17.86 28.50 -22.51
C ALA A 465 17.14 27.72 -23.62
N LYS A 466 17.91 27.19 -24.57
CA LYS A 466 17.45 26.37 -25.69
C LYS A 466 16.78 25.09 -25.16
N ALA A 467 15.58 24.77 -25.69
CA ALA A 467 14.83 23.57 -25.35
C ALA A 467 15.65 22.28 -25.52
N VAL A 468 15.75 21.47 -24.47
CA VAL A 468 16.29 20.11 -24.52
C VAL A 468 15.10 19.14 -24.58
N PRO A 469 14.76 18.56 -25.74
CA PRO A 469 13.71 17.56 -25.85
C PRO A 469 14.09 16.29 -25.06
N LEU A 470 13.10 15.53 -24.60
CA LEU A 470 13.39 14.35 -23.78
C LEU A 470 14.23 13.32 -24.56
N PRO A 471 15.23 12.69 -23.91
CA PRO A 471 15.96 11.60 -24.54
C PRO A 471 15.00 10.49 -24.95
N ALA A 472 15.18 9.98 -26.17
CA ALA A 472 14.41 8.84 -26.67
C ALA A 472 14.60 7.62 -25.74
N VAL A 473 13.57 6.78 -25.67
CA VAL A 473 13.63 5.50 -24.95
C VAL A 473 14.84 4.71 -25.47
N ARG A 474 15.72 4.23 -24.57
CA ARG A 474 16.83 3.36 -24.98
C ARG A 474 16.22 2.10 -25.62
N PRO A 475 16.63 1.71 -26.84
CA PRO A 475 16.12 0.50 -27.46
C PRO A 475 16.45 -0.71 -26.58
N ASP A 476 15.49 -1.62 -26.41
CA ASP A 476 15.72 -2.92 -25.77
C ASP A 476 16.79 -3.66 -26.57
N ILE A 477 17.97 -3.84 -25.95
CA ILE A 477 19.00 -4.73 -26.48
C ILE A 477 18.51 -6.16 -26.18
N PRO A 478 18.21 -6.98 -27.20
CA PRO A 478 17.80 -8.35 -26.97
C PRO A 478 18.93 -9.08 -26.25
N GLN A 479 18.69 -9.57 -25.04
CA GLN A 479 19.60 -10.50 -24.39
C GLN A 479 19.71 -11.74 -25.29
N SER A 480 20.90 -11.99 -25.79
CA SER A 480 21.21 -13.14 -26.63
C SER A 480 20.77 -14.42 -25.94
N GLN A 481 19.80 -15.12 -26.53
CA GLN A 481 19.43 -16.46 -26.11
C GLN A 481 20.65 -17.38 -26.22
N GLU A 482 21.25 -17.72 -25.08
CA GLU A 482 22.19 -18.83 -24.98
C GLU A 482 21.46 -20.12 -25.42
N LYS A 483 21.78 -20.55 -26.64
CA LYS A 483 21.37 -21.84 -27.19
C LYS A 483 21.91 -22.95 -26.28
N ARG A 484 21.05 -23.49 -25.41
CA ARG A 484 21.24 -24.81 -24.79
C ARG A 484 21.39 -25.85 -25.90
N ARG A 485 22.63 -26.21 -26.23
CA ARG A 485 22.97 -27.34 -27.11
C ARG A 485 22.61 -28.64 -26.39
N SER A 486 21.53 -29.29 -26.81
CA SER A 486 21.24 -30.68 -26.48
C SER A 486 22.19 -31.60 -27.25
N ARG A 487 23.12 -32.26 -26.54
CA ARG A 487 23.95 -33.34 -27.09
C ARG A 487 23.06 -34.58 -27.26
N ARG A 488 22.70 -34.92 -28.50
CA ARG A 488 22.25 -36.28 -28.86
C ARG A 488 23.49 -37.10 -29.21
N TYR A 489 23.80 -38.10 -28.40
CA TYR A 489 24.71 -39.18 -28.76
C TYR A 489 23.95 -40.15 -29.68
N ARG A 490 24.45 -40.35 -30.91
CA ARG A 490 24.12 -41.51 -31.74
C ARG A 490 25.38 -42.35 -31.84
N HIS A 491 25.28 -43.58 -31.32
CA HIS A 491 26.19 -44.68 -31.60
C HIS A 491 26.16 -45.03 -33.09
N ARG A 492 27.35 -45.19 -33.69
CA ARG A 492 27.64 -46.29 -34.61
C ARG A 492 29.14 -46.37 -34.89
N ASP A 493 29.66 -47.59 -34.85
CA ASP A 493 30.55 -48.25 -35.83
C ASP A 493 31.19 -49.44 -35.08
N ASP A 494 30.71 -50.67 -35.33
CA ASP A 494 31.17 -51.63 -36.35
C ASP A 494 32.45 -52.37 -35.91
N GLN A 495 32.27 -53.57 -35.35
CA GLN A 495 33.02 -54.81 -35.61
C GLN A 495 32.34 -56.01 -34.94
#